data_AF-A0A933CC89-F1
#
_entry.id   AF-A0A933CC89-F1
#
_cell.length_a   1.000
_cell.length_b   1.000
_cell.length_c   1.000
_cell.angle_alpha   90.00
_cell.angle_beta   90.00
_cell.angle_gamma   90.00
#
_symmetry.space_group_name_H-M   'P 1'
#
loop_
_entity.id
_entity.type
_entity.pdbx_description
1 polymer ?
#
loop_
_entity_poly.entity_id
_entity_poly.type
_entity_poly.pdbx_seq_one_letter_code
_entity_poly.pdbx_strand_id
1 'polypeptide(L)'
;MPDIAEVRLDRAKQVAIEQLVTGIVTGSKTVCLYRTGHPIIMQICERCVNLLKNALGQETTLTLDIKAKRLLVNDVELPETNDVNAFASTLHTLGVGQLLFTNRLAKEGVNDFFKMLVAKADEKTSLTDIQKAVQQVRIDGMQLTFVLSFVVTGEQAPTDQAPGHLTEEQVLAFLAARTLPDFLFLLLKQNEPLSGKAAENVTALLDSALNRELSVERFADGMPWASYDPRIKARFD
;
A
#
# COMPACT_ATOMS: atom_id res chain seq x y z
N MET A 1 26.56 24.39 18.93
CA MET A 1 25.61 23.33 18.53
C MET A 1 24.23 23.96 18.63
N PRO A 2 23.45 24.07 17.54
CA PRO A 2 22.14 24.68 17.64
C PRO A 2 21.20 23.77 18.41
N ASP A 3 20.46 24.40 19.31
CA ASP A 3 19.38 23.87 20.15
C ASP A 3 18.43 23.00 19.31
N ILE A 4 18.24 21.74 19.73
CA ILE A 4 17.17 20.89 19.19
C ILE A 4 15.90 21.47 19.80
N ALA A 5 15.31 22.45 19.12
CA ALA A 5 13.98 22.94 19.44
C ALA A 5 13.04 21.73 19.43
N GLU A 6 12.63 21.28 20.62
CA GLU A 6 11.47 20.42 20.81
C GLU A 6 10.33 21.05 19.99
N VAL A 7 9.99 20.45 18.86
CA VAL A 7 8.87 20.88 18.03
C VAL A 7 7.61 20.57 18.83
N ARG A 8 7.23 21.46 19.74
CA ARG A 8 5.99 21.36 20.49
C ARG A 8 4.85 21.75 19.58
N LEU A 9 3.96 20.80 19.32
CA LEU A 9 2.69 21.07 18.66
C LEU A 9 1.89 22.05 19.54
N ASP A 10 1.39 23.14 18.96
CA ASP A 10 0.50 24.06 19.66
C ASP A 10 -0.72 23.28 20.20
N ARG A 11 -1.01 23.44 21.49
CA ARG A 11 -2.14 22.78 22.16
C ARG A 11 -3.47 23.06 21.45
N ALA A 12 -3.65 24.26 20.88
CA ALA A 12 -4.86 24.57 20.12
C ALA A 12 -4.96 23.73 18.84
N LYS A 13 -3.85 23.56 18.14
CA LYS A 13 -3.75 22.73 16.93
C LYS A 13 -3.94 21.25 17.26
N GLN A 14 -3.34 20.78 18.35
CA GLN A 14 -3.51 19.41 18.85
C GLN A 14 -4.99 19.09 19.11
N VAL A 15 -5.69 19.96 19.84
CA VAL A 15 -7.13 19.80 20.13
C VAL A 15 -7.97 19.80 18.84
N ALA A 16 -7.64 20.64 17.86
CA ALA A 16 -8.34 20.66 16.58
C ALA A 16 -8.15 19.36 15.79
N ILE A 17 -6.95 18.77 15.82
CA ILE A 17 -6.67 17.48 15.17
C ILE A 17 -7.38 16.33 15.90
N GLU A 18 -7.41 16.34 17.23
CA GLU A 18 -8.19 15.36 18.01
C GLU A 18 -9.68 15.43 17.65
N GLN A 19 -10.25 16.62 17.56
CA GLN A 19 -11.64 16.83 17.15
C GLN A 19 -11.90 16.32 15.73
N LEU A 20 -10.96 16.53 14.81
CA LEU A 20 -11.02 15.97 13.46
C LEU A 20 -11.05 14.44 13.51
N VAL A 21 -10.13 13.80 14.24
CA VAL A 21 -10.04 12.34 14.35
C VAL A 21 -11.32 11.75 14.96
N THR A 22 -11.80 12.31 16.07
CA THR A 22 -13.09 11.92 16.67
C THR A 22 -14.25 12.11 15.69
N GLY A 23 -14.26 13.22 14.94
CA GLY A 23 -15.25 13.50 13.90
C GLY A 23 -15.26 12.44 12.80
N ILE A 24 -14.08 12.02 12.33
CA ILE A 24 -13.91 10.98 11.31
C ILE A 24 -14.37 9.61 11.83
N VAL A 25 -13.94 9.23 13.04
CA VAL A 25 -14.31 7.93 13.63
C VAL A 25 -15.81 7.83 13.87
N THR A 26 -16.39 8.88 14.46
CA THR A 26 -17.84 8.91 14.71
C THR A 26 -18.60 8.99 13.40
N GLY A 27 -18.17 9.86 12.48
CA GLY A 27 -18.80 10.07 11.18
C GLY A 27 -18.83 8.80 10.34
N SER A 28 -17.73 8.06 10.26
CA SER A 28 -17.65 6.80 9.51
C SER A 28 -18.59 5.73 10.07
N LYS A 29 -18.65 5.56 11.40
CA LYS A 29 -19.61 4.66 12.06
C LYS A 29 -21.06 5.10 11.88
N THR A 30 -21.34 6.39 11.86
CA THR A 30 -22.71 6.89 11.66
C THR A 30 -23.15 6.71 10.21
N VAL A 31 -22.29 7.03 9.24
CA VAL A 31 -22.60 6.92 7.81
C VAL A 31 -22.92 5.49 7.40
N CYS A 32 -22.26 4.47 7.98
CA CYS A 32 -22.56 3.06 7.66
C CYS A 32 -23.95 2.59 8.10
N LEU A 33 -24.65 3.35 8.95
CA LEU A 33 -26.04 3.06 9.36
C LEU A 33 -27.08 3.56 8.36
N TYR A 34 -26.69 4.42 7.42
CA TYR A 34 -27.59 5.02 6.44
C TYR A 34 -27.44 4.38 5.07
N ARG A 35 -28.54 4.34 4.32
CA ARG A 35 -28.52 3.90 2.92
C ARG A 35 -27.76 4.90 2.04
N THR A 36 -27.11 4.40 1.00
CA THR A 36 -26.44 5.21 -0.02
C THR A 36 -27.37 6.30 -0.55
N GLY A 37 -26.90 7.54 -0.59
CA GLY A 37 -27.67 8.71 -1.05
C GLY A 37 -28.51 9.39 0.02
N HIS A 38 -28.52 8.90 1.27
CA HIS A 38 -29.22 9.59 2.36
C HIS A 38 -28.59 10.97 2.62
N PRO A 39 -29.39 12.06 2.71
CA PRO A 39 -28.87 13.43 2.79
C PRO A 39 -27.97 13.69 4.00
N ILE A 40 -28.20 12.97 5.11
CA ILE A 40 -27.37 13.07 6.32
C ILE A 40 -25.90 12.71 6.07
N ILE A 41 -25.61 11.83 5.10
CA ILE A 41 -24.24 11.40 4.80
C ILE A 41 -23.41 12.60 4.39
N MET A 42 -23.93 13.43 3.48
CA MET A 42 -23.21 14.60 3.00
C MET A 42 -23.08 15.68 4.09
N GLN A 43 -24.06 15.81 4.98
CA GLN A 43 -23.97 16.72 6.13
C GLN A 43 -22.86 16.30 7.11
N ILE A 44 -22.73 15.00 7.39
CA ILE A 44 -21.66 14.47 8.24
C ILE A 44 -20.29 14.66 7.58
N CYS A 45 -20.21 14.40 6.27
CA CYS A 45 -18.97 14.60 5.51
C CYS A 45 -18.55 16.08 5.49
N GLU A 46 -19.51 16.99 5.28
CA GLU A 46 -19.27 18.44 5.30
C GLU A 46 -18.79 18.92 6.67
N ARG A 47 -19.37 18.40 7.77
CA ARG A 47 -18.87 18.66 9.12
C ARG A 47 -17.40 18.25 9.27
N CYS A 48 -17.00 17.11 8.71
CA CYS A 48 -15.62 16.64 8.78
C CYS A 48 -14.67 17.46 7.91
N VAL A 49 -15.11 17.94 6.75
CA VAL A 49 -14.35 18.92 5.95
C VAL A 49 -14.11 20.20 6.75
N ASN A 50 -15.11 20.68 7.49
CA ASN A 50 -14.96 21.88 8.33
C ASN A 50 -13.99 21.64 9.50
N LEU A 51 -14.05 20.47 10.14
CA LEU A 51 -13.07 20.08 11.17
C LEU A 51 -11.65 19.99 10.59
N LEU A 52 -11.50 19.48 9.37
CA LEU A 52 -10.19 19.42 8.70
C LEU A 52 -9.65 20.82 8.44
N LYS A 53 -10.48 21.75 7.93
CA LYS A 53 -10.08 23.15 7.74
C LYS A 53 -9.64 23.80 9.04
N ASN A 54 -10.34 23.52 10.15
CA ASN A 54 -9.96 24.02 11.46
C ASN A 54 -8.61 23.42 11.94
N ALA A 55 -8.38 22.13 11.70
CA ALA A 55 -7.14 21.45 12.05
C ALA A 55 -5.93 21.91 11.19
N LEU A 56 -6.17 22.23 9.92
CA LEU A 56 -5.18 22.81 9.01
C LEU A 56 -4.82 24.26 9.40
N GLY A 57 -5.79 25.05 9.83
CA GLY A 57 -5.57 26.46 10.14
C GLY A 57 -5.11 27.24 8.91
N GLN A 58 -3.88 27.75 8.95
CA GLN A 58 -3.25 28.42 7.79
C GLN A 58 -2.45 27.48 6.88
N GLU A 59 -2.24 26.23 7.30
CA GLU A 59 -1.50 25.25 6.51
C GLU A 59 -2.35 24.70 5.37
N THR A 60 -1.68 24.30 4.29
CA THR A 60 -2.36 23.69 3.13
C THR A 60 -2.48 22.18 3.26
N THR A 61 -1.69 21.56 4.13
CA THR A 61 -1.60 20.12 4.31
C THR A 61 -1.46 19.73 5.79
N LEU A 62 -2.06 18.60 6.17
CA LEU A 62 -1.92 17.98 7.49
C LEU A 62 -1.45 16.54 7.29
N THR A 63 -0.28 16.21 7.85
CA THR A 63 0.29 14.86 7.81
C THR A 63 0.10 14.17 9.15
N LEU A 64 -0.45 12.96 9.11
CA LEU A 64 -0.61 12.08 10.24
C LEU A 64 0.23 10.82 10.00
N ASP A 65 1.18 10.55 10.89
CA ASP A 65 2.00 9.34 10.84
C ASP A 65 1.45 8.27 11.77
N ILE A 66 1.50 7.02 11.33
CA ILE A 66 1.04 5.86 12.09
C ILE A 66 2.24 4.98 12.39
N LYS A 67 2.73 5.01 13.63
CA LYS A 67 3.83 4.17 14.10
C LYS A 67 3.31 3.27 15.22
N ALA A 68 3.41 1.94 15.05
CA ALA A 68 2.99 0.97 16.07
C ALA A 68 1.57 1.21 16.65
N LYS A 69 0.58 1.52 15.79
CA LYS A 69 -0.81 1.86 16.18
C LYS A 69 -0.97 3.16 16.97
N ARG A 70 0.05 4.02 16.98
CA ARG A 70 0.01 5.36 17.56
C ARG A 70 -0.06 6.38 16.44
N LEU A 71 -0.77 7.47 16.70
CA LEU A 71 -0.96 8.57 15.75
C LEU A 71 -0.02 9.71 16.13
N LEU A 72 0.81 10.14 15.19
CA LEU A 72 1.77 11.22 15.38
C LEU A 72 1.49 12.35 14.41
N VAL A 73 1.75 13.57 14.84
CA VAL A 73 1.69 14.80 14.05
C VAL A 73 3.02 15.50 14.23
N ASN A 74 3.79 15.68 13.16
CA ASN A 74 5.14 16.28 13.24
C ASN A 74 6.01 15.59 14.30
N ASP A 75 5.99 14.25 14.31
CA ASP A 75 6.66 13.39 15.31
C ASP A 75 6.21 13.55 16.76
N VAL A 76 5.16 14.32 17.03
CA VAL A 76 4.52 14.41 18.36
C VAL A 76 3.34 13.44 18.42
N GLU A 77 3.37 12.53 19.39
CA GLU A 77 2.28 11.58 19.63
C GLU A 77 1.02 12.30 20.16
N LEU A 78 -0.12 12.01 19.53
CA LEU A 78 -1.42 12.49 20.00
C LEU A 78 -1.88 11.69 21.23
N PRO A 79 -2.75 12.26 22.08
CA PRO A 79 -3.17 11.59 23.30
C PRO A 79 -3.93 10.29 22.98
N GLU A 80 -3.67 9.25 23.77
CA GLU A 80 -4.28 7.92 23.66
C GLU A 80 -5.76 7.92 24.07
N THR A 81 -6.60 8.69 23.38
CA THR A 81 -8.06 8.66 23.53
C THR A 81 -8.64 7.46 22.79
N ASN A 82 -9.85 7.02 23.19
CA ASN A 82 -10.51 5.89 22.55
C ASN A 82 -10.67 6.05 21.03
N ASP A 83 -10.99 7.26 20.56
CA ASP A 83 -11.16 7.52 19.14
C ASP A 83 -9.82 7.60 18.39
N VAL A 84 -8.80 8.22 18.97
CA VAL A 84 -7.45 8.27 18.38
C VAL A 84 -6.88 6.85 18.24
N ASN A 85 -7.01 6.04 19.29
CA ASN A 85 -6.56 4.64 19.29
C ASN A 85 -7.34 3.78 18.27
N ALA A 86 -8.66 3.97 18.19
CA ALA A 86 -9.48 3.27 17.20
C ALA A 86 -9.08 3.65 15.77
N PHE A 87 -8.89 4.95 15.51
CA PHE A 87 -8.47 5.46 14.21
C PHE A 87 -7.10 4.92 13.78
N ALA A 88 -6.10 5.04 14.67
CA ALA A 88 -4.75 4.54 14.42
C ALA A 88 -4.72 3.02 14.24
N SER A 89 -5.52 2.28 15.01
CA SER A 89 -5.66 0.83 14.86
C SER A 89 -6.29 0.42 13.54
N THR A 90 -7.33 1.13 13.09
CA THR A 90 -7.96 0.88 11.78
C THR A 90 -6.96 1.13 10.65
N LEU A 91 -6.29 2.29 10.65
CA LEU A 91 -5.30 2.61 9.62
C LEU A 91 -4.14 1.61 9.59
N HIS A 92 -3.63 1.23 10.77
CA HIS A 92 -2.61 0.20 10.87
C HIS A 92 -3.09 -1.16 10.34
N THR A 93 -4.33 -1.55 10.63
CA THR A 93 -4.94 -2.79 10.10
C THR A 93 -5.08 -2.75 8.58
N LEU A 94 -5.32 -1.57 8.01
CA LEU A 94 -5.35 -1.34 6.57
C LEU A 94 -3.94 -1.20 5.94
N GLY A 95 -2.88 -1.31 6.75
CA GLY A 95 -1.50 -1.18 6.29
C GLY A 95 -1.06 0.26 5.96
N VAL A 96 -1.83 1.27 6.38
CA VAL A 96 -1.51 2.69 6.18
C VAL A 96 -0.48 3.13 7.22
N GLY A 97 0.64 3.67 6.76
CA GLY A 97 1.74 4.19 7.59
C GLY A 97 1.74 5.70 7.72
N GLN A 98 1.21 6.41 6.73
CA GLN A 98 1.06 7.86 6.78
C GLN A 98 -0.15 8.28 5.96
N LEU A 99 -0.82 9.31 6.44
CA LEU A 99 -2.00 9.90 5.85
C LEU A 99 -1.78 11.41 5.73
N LEU A 100 -1.85 11.93 4.51
CA LEU A 100 -1.76 13.36 4.24
C LEU A 100 -3.12 13.86 3.77
N PHE A 101 -3.64 14.87 4.46
CA PHE A 101 -4.81 15.63 4.03
C PHE A 101 -4.37 16.96 3.42
N THR A 102 -5.13 17.45 2.45
CA THR A 102 -4.97 18.79 1.90
C THR A 102 -6.25 19.60 2.10
N ASN A 103 -6.13 20.93 1.97
CA ASN A 103 -7.29 21.83 1.97
C ASN A 103 -8.26 21.63 0.77
N ARG A 104 -7.93 20.75 -0.18
CA ARG A 104 -8.75 20.42 -1.35
C ARG A 104 -9.69 19.23 -1.11
N LEU A 105 -9.62 18.58 0.04
CA LEU A 105 -10.47 17.43 0.33
C LEU A 105 -11.95 17.83 0.31
N ALA A 106 -12.69 17.24 -0.64
CA ALA A 106 -14.12 17.44 -0.78
C ALA A 106 -14.92 16.46 0.09
N LYS A 107 -16.20 16.79 0.32
CA LYS A 107 -17.13 15.96 1.12
C LYS A 107 -17.35 14.58 0.48
N GLU A 108 -17.30 14.47 -0.83
CA GLU A 108 -17.34 13.21 -1.58
C GLU A 108 -16.12 12.35 -1.24
N GLY A 109 -14.92 12.95 -1.22
CA GLY A 109 -13.69 12.26 -0.83
C GLY A 109 -13.71 11.79 0.63
N VAL A 110 -14.27 12.59 1.54
CA VAL A 110 -14.49 12.18 2.93
C VAL A 110 -15.43 10.97 3.03
N ASN A 111 -16.48 10.94 2.21
CA ASN A 111 -17.40 9.80 2.18
C ASN A 111 -16.70 8.52 1.72
N ASP A 112 -15.86 8.60 0.69
CA ASP A 112 -15.08 7.45 0.22
C ASP A 112 -14.05 7.00 1.26
N PHE A 113 -13.43 7.94 1.97
CA PHE A 113 -12.57 7.63 3.10
C PHE A 113 -13.33 6.94 4.24
N PHE A 114 -14.56 7.34 4.54
CA PHE A 114 -15.38 6.67 5.54
C PHE A 114 -15.70 5.22 5.17
N LYS A 115 -16.07 4.96 3.92
CA LYS A 115 -16.31 3.59 3.43
C LYS A 115 -15.06 2.72 3.60
N MET A 116 -13.89 3.28 3.33
CA MET A 116 -12.60 2.62 3.53
C MET A 116 -12.37 2.26 5.01
N LEU A 117 -12.63 3.20 5.94
CA LEU A 117 -12.41 2.98 7.38
C LEU A 117 -13.35 1.95 8.01
N VAL A 118 -14.53 1.74 7.45
CA VAL A 118 -15.51 0.75 7.95
C VAL A 118 -15.46 -0.58 7.21
N ALA A 119 -14.58 -0.72 6.22
CA ALA A 119 -14.40 -1.98 5.51
C ALA A 119 -13.93 -3.08 6.49
N LYS A 120 -14.64 -4.20 6.49
CA LYS A 120 -14.35 -5.36 7.33
C LYS A 120 -14.31 -6.61 6.49
N ALA A 121 -13.40 -7.52 6.85
CA ALA A 121 -13.35 -8.83 6.23
C ALA A 121 -14.64 -9.60 6.54
N ASP A 122 -15.08 -10.38 5.56
CA ASP A 122 -16.24 -11.28 5.66
C ASP A 122 -15.91 -12.62 5.00
N GLU A 123 -16.90 -13.50 4.84
CA GLU A 123 -16.70 -14.82 4.23
C GLU A 123 -16.23 -14.78 2.76
N LYS A 124 -16.41 -13.65 2.07
CA LYS A 124 -16.12 -13.47 0.64
C LYS A 124 -14.94 -12.53 0.38
N THR A 125 -14.60 -11.69 1.35
CA THR A 125 -13.60 -10.63 1.23
C THR A 125 -12.61 -10.76 2.38
N SER A 126 -11.37 -11.10 2.07
CA SER A 126 -10.32 -11.18 3.09
C SER A 126 -9.79 -9.79 3.47
N LEU A 127 -9.09 -9.72 4.60
CA LEU A 127 -8.38 -8.48 4.99
C LEU A 127 -7.35 -8.06 3.91
N THR A 128 -6.68 -9.02 3.29
CA THR A 128 -5.73 -8.76 2.20
C THR A 128 -6.40 -8.14 0.99
N ASP A 129 -7.61 -8.59 0.64
CA ASP A 129 -8.37 -8.03 -0.50
C ASP A 129 -8.78 -6.58 -0.22
N ILE A 130 -9.19 -6.29 1.02
CA ILE A 130 -9.49 -4.92 1.46
C ILE A 130 -8.25 -4.05 1.38
N GLN A 131 -7.11 -4.52 1.90
CA GLN A 131 -5.86 -3.75 1.86
C GLN A 131 -5.41 -3.46 0.42
N LYS A 132 -5.52 -4.42 -0.50
CA LYS A 132 -5.26 -4.21 -1.94
C LYS A 132 -6.20 -3.17 -2.53
N ALA A 133 -7.50 -3.27 -2.24
CA ALA A 133 -8.48 -2.30 -2.73
C ALA A 133 -8.16 -0.89 -2.21
N VAL A 134 -7.81 -0.75 -0.93
CA VAL A 134 -7.47 0.52 -0.29
C VAL A 134 -6.25 1.18 -0.95
N GLN A 135 -5.25 0.41 -1.40
CA GLN A 135 -4.07 0.94 -2.10
C GLN A 135 -4.39 1.52 -3.49
N GLN A 136 -5.45 1.03 -4.12
CA GLN A 136 -5.92 1.51 -5.42
C GLN A 136 -6.84 2.73 -5.29
N VAL A 137 -7.39 2.99 -4.10
CA VAL A 137 -8.26 4.15 -3.88
C VAL A 137 -7.49 5.44 -4.16
N ARG A 138 -8.13 6.30 -4.93
CA ARG A 138 -7.69 7.67 -5.19
C ARG A 138 -8.79 8.59 -4.67
N ILE A 139 -8.44 9.42 -3.70
CA ILE A 139 -9.34 10.41 -3.12
C ILE A 139 -8.70 11.77 -3.27
N ASP A 140 -9.36 12.64 -4.03
CA ASP A 140 -8.86 13.99 -4.28
C ASP A 140 -8.67 14.76 -2.98
N GLY A 141 -7.47 15.32 -2.84
CA GLY A 141 -7.08 16.06 -1.65
C GLY A 141 -6.64 15.21 -0.46
N MET A 142 -6.40 13.90 -0.66
CA MET A 142 -5.82 13.00 0.32
C MET A 142 -4.75 12.10 -0.32
N GLN A 143 -3.71 11.76 0.45
CA GLN A 143 -2.69 10.79 0.05
C GLN A 143 -2.48 9.77 1.17
N LEU A 144 -2.49 8.50 0.80
CA LEU A 144 -2.24 7.37 1.68
C LEU A 144 -0.88 6.77 1.33
N THR A 145 0.00 6.67 2.32
CA THR A 145 1.28 5.98 2.21
C THR A 145 1.19 4.71 3.03
N PHE A 146 1.55 3.56 2.44
CA PHE A 146 1.38 2.25 3.05
C PHE A 146 2.71 1.69 3.55
N VAL A 147 2.70 1.02 4.71
CA VAL A 147 3.88 0.35 5.29
C VAL A 147 4.20 -0.95 4.56
N LEU A 148 3.15 -1.61 4.07
CA LEU A 148 3.25 -2.80 3.23
C LEU A 148 2.76 -2.42 1.84
N SER A 149 3.64 -2.27 0.87
CA SER A 149 3.20 -2.22 -0.53
C SER A 149 2.77 -3.63 -0.92
N PHE A 150 1.48 -3.85 -1.14
CA PHE A 150 1.10 -4.98 -1.97
C PHE A 150 1.55 -4.56 -3.35
N VAL A 151 2.63 -5.14 -3.86
CA VAL A 151 2.95 -5.01 -5.27
C VAL A 151 1.70 -5.49 -5.97
N VAL A 152 0.98 -4.53 -6.57
CA VAL A 152 -0.02 -4.83 -7.59
C VAL A 152 0.83 -5.42 -8.70
N THR A 153 1.00 -6.74 -8.68
CA THR A 153 1.28 -7.51 -9.89
C THR A 153 0.15 -7.10 -10.81
N GLY A 154 0.44 -6.15 -11.72
CA GLY A 154 -0.48 -5.74 -12.76
C GLY A 154 -1.03 -7.01 -13.38
N GLU A 155 -2.35 -7.08 -13.48
CA GLU A 155 -3.14 -8.08 -14.21
C GLU A 155 -2.33 -9.28 -14.72
N GLN A 156 -2.34 -10.37 -13.95
CA GLN A 156 -2.37 -11.66 -14.60
C GLN A 156 -3.69 -12.29 -14.19
N ALA A 157 -4.52 -12.55 -15.20
CA ALA A 157 -5.71 -13.37 -15.09
C ALA A 157 -5.37 -14.60 -14.20
N PRO A 158 -6.30 -15.05 -13.34
CA PRO A 158 -6.05 -16.22 -12.51
C PRO A 158 -5.65 -17.37 -13.43
N THR A 159 -4.37 -17.74 -13.42
CA THR A 159 -3.91 -18.98 -14.02
C THR A 159 -4.48 -20.09 -13.16
N ASP A 160 -5.58 -20.69 -13.64
CA ASP A 160 -6.13 -21.98 -13.19
C ASP A 160 -5.12 -23.12 -13.47
N GLN A 161 -3.90 -22.99 -12.96
CA GLN A 161 -2.89 -24.04 -13.05
C GLN A 161 -2.63 -24.63 -11.67
N ALA A 162 -3.02 -25.89 -11.52
CA ALA A 162 -2.57 -26.69 -10.40
C ALA A 162 -1.03 -26.76 -10.40
N PRO A 163 -0.37 -26.58 -9.25
CA PRO A 163 1.08 -26.63 -9.15
C PRO A 163 1.62 -27.97 -9.67
N GLY A 164 2.59 -27.92 -10.58
CA GLY A 164 3.24 -29.10 -11.16
C GLY A 164 2.99 -29.35 -12.65
N HIS A 165 2.15 -28.56 -13.32
CA HIS A 165 1.92 -28.67 -14.77
C HIS A 165 2.57 -27.52 -15.54
N LEU A 166 3.61 -27.84 -16.32
CA LEU A 166 4.23 -26.90 -17.27
C LEU A 166 3.28 -26.70 -18.46
N THR A 167 3.08 -25.45 -18.89
CA THR A 167 2.36 -25.19 -20.14
C THR A 167 3.16 -25.72 -21.33
N GLU A 168 2.49 -26.02 -22.44
CA GLU A 168 3.14 -26.48 -23.67
C GLU A 168 4.22 -25.49 -24.15
N GLU A 169 3.97 -24.18 -24.00
CA GLU A 169 4.94 -23.12 -24.28
C GLU A 169 6.16 -23.14 -23.34
N GLN A 170 5.96 -23.41 -22.05
CA GLN A 170 7.05 -23.53 -21.08
C GLN A 170 7.89 -24.77 -21.35
N VAL A 171 7.25 -25.89 -21.70
CA VAL A 171 7.95 -27.12 -22.12
C VAL A 171 8.79 -26.85 -23.36
N LEU A 172 8.25 -26.13 -24.36
CA LEU A 172 9.01 -25.74 -25.55
C LEU A 172 10.18 -24.80 -25.22
N ALA A 173 10.02 -23.86 -24.30
CA ALA A 173 11.09 -22.97 -23.85
C ALA A 173 12.22 -23.74 -23.14
N PHE A 174 11.88 -24.69 -22.27
CA PHE A 174 12.86 -25.56 -21.61
C PHE A 174 13.58 -26.48 -22.61
N LEU A 175 12.88 -27.02 -23.60
CA LEU A 175 13.48 -27.84 -24.66
C LEU A 175 14.38 -27.04 -25.61
N ALA A 176 14.15 -25.73 -25.74
CA ALA A 176 14.95 -24.83 -26.55
C ALA A 176 16.19 -24.28 -25.81
N ALA A 177 16.28 -24.45 -24.49
CA ALA A 177 17.43 -24.03 -23.70
C ALA A 177 18.65 -24.88 -24.06
N ARG A 178 19.66 -24.26 -24.69
CA ARG A 178 20.85 -24.97 -25.18
C ARG A 178 22.03 -24.90 -24.21
N THR A 179 21.97 -24.00 -23.24
CA THR A 179 23.05 -23.80 -22.27
C THR A 179 22.50 -23.83 -20.84
N LEU A 180 23.34 -24.23 -19.89
CA LEU A 180 22.99 -24.25 -18.47
C LEU A 180 22.49 -22.87 -17.96
N PRO A 181 23.08 -21.74 -18.37
CA PRO A 181 22.54 -20.42 -18.05
C PRO A 181 21.11 -20.17 -18.57
N ASP A 182 20.77 -20.59 -19.80
CA ASP A 182 19.42 -20.46 -20.35
C ASP A 182 18.39 -21.24 -19.51
N PHE A 183 18.78 -22.44 -19.08
CA PHE A 183 17.93 -23.30 -18.26
C PHE A 183 17.69 -22.72 -16.86
N LEU A 184 18.74 -22.18 -16.23
CA LEU A 184 18.66 -21.52 -14.93
C LEU A 184 17.83 -20.22 -14.99
N PHE A 185 17.91 -19.48 -16.10
CA PHE A 185 17.08 -18.29 -16.35
C PHE A 185 15.59 -18.61 -16.44
N LEU A 186 15.22 -19.69 -17.14
CA LEU A 186 13.82 -20.14 -17.24
C LEU A 186 13.27 -20.62 -15.88
N LEU A 187 14.10 -21.28 -15.08
CA LEU A 187 13.77 -21.67 -13.70
C LEU A 187 13.56 -20.46 -12.77
N LEU A 188 14.35 -19.41 -12.93
CA LEU A 188 14.26 -18.19 -12.12
C LEU A 188 12.93 -17.47 -12.39
N LYS A 189 12.54 -17.38 -13.66
CA LYS A 189 11.24 -16.84 -14.09
C LYS A 189 10.04 -17.63 -13.57
N GLN A 190 10.16 -18.96 -13.42
CA GLN A 190 9.12 -19.78 -12.80
C GLN A 190 9.04 -19.62 -11.27
N ASN A 191 10.13 -19.20 -10.63
CA ASN A 191 10.22 -19.00 -9.20
C ASN A 191 9.95 -17.55 -8.74
N GLU A 192 9.66 -16.62 -9.66
CA GLU A 192 9.16 -15.28 -9.33
C GLU A 192 7.92 -15.23 -8.41
N PRO A 193 7.03 -16.24 -8.31
CA PRO A 193 5.96 -16.20 -7.32
C PRO A 193 6.37 -16.73 -5.94
N LEU A 194 7.61 -17.21 -5.73
CA LEU A 194 8.07 -17.62 -4.40
C LEU A 194 8.43 -16.37 -3.59
N SER A 195 7.66 -16.11 -2.54
CA SER A 195 8.01 -15.15 -1.50
C SER A 195 8.50 -15.88 -0.25
N GLY A 196 9.45 -15.28 0.46
CA GLY A 196 9.99 -15.80 1.72
C GLY A 196 11.23 -16.70 1.57
N LYS A 197 11.54 -17.42 2.65
CA LYS A 197 12.79 -18.19 2.87
C LYS A 197 13.11 -19.23 1.77
N ALA A 198 12.10 -19.69 1.04
CA ALA A 198 12.27 -20.61 -0.08
C ALA A 198 12.87 -19.94 -1.32
N ALA A 199 12.50 -18.68 -1.60
CA ALA A 199 13.05 -17.89 -2.70
C ALA A 199 14.52 -17.54 -2.44
N GLU A 200 14.85 -17.15 -1.21
CA GLU A 200 16.23 -16.89 -0.79
C GLU A 200 17.14 -18.11 -0.98
N ASN A 201 16.64 -19.33 -0.68
CA ASN A 201 17.39 -20.57 -0.87
C ASN A 201 17.59 -20.92 -2.35
N VAL A 202 16.58 -20.69 -3.20
CA VAL A 202 16.68 -20.89 -4.65
C VAL A 202 17.65 -19.89 -5.27
N THR A 203 17.57 -18.61 -4.90
CA THR A 203 18.53 -17.57 -5.31
C THR A 203 19.95 -17.90 -4.84
N ALA A 204 20.13 -18.36 -3.60
CA ALA A 204 21.45 -18.77 -3.08
C ALA A 204 22.03 -20.00 -3.80
N LEU A 205 21.19 -20.97 -4.19
CA LEU A 205 21.59 -22.13 -4.99
C LEU A 205 22.01 -21.71 -6.42
N LEU A 206 21.29 -20.76 -7.01
CA LEU A 206 21.61 -20.20 -8.32
C LEU A 206 22.91 -19.39 -8.30
N ASP A 207 23.09 -18.56 -7.28
CA ASP A 207 24.33 -17.83 -7.02
C ASP A 207 25.53 -18.76 -6.85
N SER A 208 25.34 -19.90 -6.17
CA SER A 208 26.37 -20.93 -6.01
C SER A 208 26.66 -21.68 -7.31
N ALA A 209 25.65 -21.94 -8.15
CA ALA A 209 25.79 -22.67 -9.41
C ALA A 209 26.40 -21.82 -10.53
N LEU A 210 26.18 -20.50 -10.50
CA LEU A 210 26.69 -19.53 -11.48
C LEU A 210 28.10 -19.01 -11.13
N ASN A 211 28.69 -19.47 -10.03
CA ASN A 211 30.08 -19.20 -9.63
C ASN A 211 30.47 -17.70 -9.71
N ARG A 212 29.73 -16.88 -8.96
CA ARG A 212 29.78 -15.40 -8.86
C ARG A 212 31.12 -14.72 -9.15
N GLU A 213 31.21 -14.09 -10.32
CA GLU A 213 31.87 -12.78 -10.50
C GLU A 213 31.02 -11.75 -11.26
N LEU A 214 29.89 -12.16 -11.86
CA LEU A 214 28.99 -11.24 -12.56
C LEU A 214 27.74 -10.95 -11.74
N SER A 215 27.46 -9.67 -11.52
CA SER A 215 26.19 -9.21 -11.00
C SER A 215 25.07 -9.43 -12.02
N VAL A 216 23.82 -9.49 -11.56
CA VAL A 216 22.64 -9.72 -12.42
C VAL A 216 22.53 -8.67 -13.52
N GLU A 217 22.92 -7.43 -13.22
CA GLU A 217 22.94 -6.31 -14.17
C GLU A 217 24.01 -6.53 -15.25
N ARG A 218 25.22 -6.97 -14.86
CA ARG A 218 26.28 -7.30 -15.83
C ARG A 218 25.95 -8.53 -16.67
N PHE A 219 25.22 -9.48 -16.10
CA PHE A 219 24.73 -10.64 -16.82
C PHE A 219 23.67 -10.22 -17.86
N ALA A 220 22.73 -9.36 -17.47
CA ALA A 220 21.74 -8.80 -18.37
C ALA A 220 22.41 -8.01 -19.52
N ASP A 221 23.46 -7.24 -19.24
CA ASP A 221 24.21 -6.52 -20.27
C ASP A 221 24.91 -7.44 -21.28
N GLY A 222 25.26 -8.66 -20.88
CA GLY A 222 25.93 -9.67 -21.72
C GLY A 222 24.98 -10.55 -22.54
N MET A 223 23.67 -10.45 -22.32
CA MET A 223 22.69 -11.30 -23.01
C MET A 223 22.50 -10.84 -24.46
N PRO A 224 22.44 -11.77 -25.43
CA PRO A 224 22.21 -11.44 -26.83
C PRO A 224 20.74 -11.15 -27.08
N TRP A 225 20.21 -10.05 -26.49
CA TRP A 225 18.80 -9.68 -26.51
C TRP A 225 18.17 -9.63 -27.90
N ALA A 226 18.96 -9.31 -28.93
CA ALA A 226 18.53 -9.31 -30.32
C ALA A 226 18.07 -10.68 -30.83
N SER A 227 18.47 -11.77 -30.16
CA SER A 227 18.07 -13.14 -30.47
C SER A 227 16.82 -13.60 -29.71
N TYR A 228 16.32 -12.79 -28.78
CA TYR A 228 15.14 -13.08 -27.98
C TYR A 228 13.95 -12.20 -28.39
N ASP A 229 12.74 -12.64 -28.08
CA ASP A 229 11.53 -11.88 -28.36
C ASP A 229 11.60 -10.49 -27.68
N PRO A 230 11.35 -9.38 -28.41
CA PRO A 230 11.43 -8.02 -27.87
C PRO A 230 10.58 -7.78 -26.62
N ARG A 231 9.49 -8.55 -26.44
CA ARG A 231 8.60 -8.47 -25.28
C ARG A 231 9.24 -9.01 -24.00
N ILE A 232 10.28 -9.83 -24.12
CA ILE A 232 11.07 -10.34 -22.99
C ILE A 232 11.97 -9.22 -22.46
N LYS A 233 12.58 -8.43 -23.36
CA LYS A 233 13.37 -7.25 -22.98
C LYS A 233 12.50 -6.16 -22.35
N ALA A 234 11.31 -5.92 -22.90
CA ALA A 234 10.37 -4.90 -22.40
C ALA A 234 9.77 -5.19 -21.01
N ARG A 235 10.02 -6.38 -20.44
CA ARG A 235 9.66 -6.74 -19.06
C ARG A 235 10.85 -6.65 -18.09
N PHE A 236 12.02 -6.33 -18.61
CA PHE A 236 13.27 -6.21 -17.87
C PHE A 236 13.65 -4.74 -17.61
N ASP A 237 13.33 -3.84 -18.55
CA ASP A 237 13.30 -2.37 -18.34
C ASP A 237 12.07 -1.97 -17.48
#